data_AF-A0A935VKK1-F1
#
_entry.id   AF-A0A935VKK1-F1
#
_cell.length_a   1.000
_cell.length_b   1.000
_cell.length_c   1.000
_cell.angle_alpha   90.00
_cell.angle_beta   90.00
_cell.angle_gamma   90.00
#
_symmetry.space_group_name_H-M   'P 1'
#
loop_
_entity.id
_entity.type
_entity.pdbx_description
1 polymer ?
#
loop_
_entity_poly.entity_id
_entity_poly.type
_entity_poly.pdbx_seq_one_letter_code
_entity_poly.pdbx_strand_id
1 'polypeptide(L)'
;MNKRILFLSLLVLIFSGAFSQSVEFEKDNFPGKKEELRAARKQLDIGIEFYEQGRKEFDDFRKGLMSDKTLPVSTRDYLHVGNENFKSAQSPLMDAQKFNPKNAKLNYMLGFIRFFEAPASKEALGFLSDAFRLDPETEQDLPYWLGWCHQLNVNWDEAIKYYNVYLGRLNLKPKSFAVEIEDVQKRLQNVIMEKYLVQSQKEYLLII
;
A
#
# COMPACT_ATOMS: atom_id res chain seq x y z
N MET A 1 -35.57 -22.42 -50.98
CA MET A 1 -34.19 -22.67 -50.54
C MET A 1 -33.88 -21.73 -49.39
N ASN A 2 -33.84 -22.27 -48.17
CA ASN A 2 -33.76 -21.54 -46.90
C ASN A 2 -32.41 -20.86 -46.71
N LYS A 3 -32.42 -19.58 -46.31
CA LYS A 3 -31.31 -18.99 -45.52
C LYS A 3 -31.91 -18.12 -44.42
N ARG A 4 -32.23 -18.76 -43.30
CA ARG A 4 -32.41 -18.08 -42.01
C ARG A 4 -31.05 -17.48 -41.66
N ILE A 5 -30.97 -16.15 -41.63
CA ILE A 5 -29.80 -15.46 -41.09
C ILE A 5 -29.91 -15.57 -39.57
N LEU A 6 -29.21 -16.54 -39.00
CA LEU A 6 -28.91 -16.56 -37.57
C LEU A 6 -27.91 -15.43 -37.32
N PHE A 7 -28.35 -14.31 -36.73
CA PHE A 7 -27.44 -13.41 -36.04
C PHE A 7 -27.16 -14.02 -34.67
N LEU A 8 -26.00 -14.66 -34.52
CA LEU A 8 -25.45 -15.04 -33.22
C LEU A 8 -25.25 -13.76 -32.40
N SER A 9 -26.05 -13.56 -31.37
CA SER A 9 -25.73 -12.65 -30.29
C SER A 9 -24.51 -13.20 -29.55
N LEU A 10 -23.33 -12.63 -29.83
CA LEU A 10 -22.10 -12.90 -29.09
C LEU A 10 -22.29 -12.35 -27.67
N LEU A 11 -22.78 -13.20 -26.77
CA LEU A 11 -22.84 -12.91 -25.35
C LEU A 11 -21.41 -13.05 -24.82
N VAL A 12 -20.62 -11.97 -24.94
CA VAL A 12 -19.33 -11.88 -24.27
C VAL A 12 -19.63 -11.77 -22.78
N LEU A 13 -19.61 -12.91 -22.09
CA LEU A 13 -19.43 -12.96 -20.65
C LEU A 13 -18.03 -12.43 -20.36
N ILE A 14 -17.91 -11.11 -20.25
CA ILE A 14 -16.80 -10.48 -19.54
C ILE A 14 -17.01 -10.90 -18.08
N PHE A 15 -16.45 -12.04 -17.71
CA PHE A 15 -16.19 -12.34 -16.31
C PHE A 15 -15.03 -11.42 -15.91
N SER A 16 -15.33 -10.13 -15.74
CA SER A 16 -14.44 -9.20 -15.07
C SER A 16 -14.28 -9.77 -13.68
N GLY A 17 -13.10 -10.31 -13.39
CA GLY A 17 -12.72 -10.64 -12.01
C GLY A 17 -13.15 -9.46 -11.15
N ALA A 18 -13.97 -9.73 -10.14
CA ALA A 18 -14.52 -8.71 -9.28
C ALA A 18 -13.37 -8.05 -8.50
N PHE A 19 -12.70 -7.09 -9.13
CA PHE A 19 -11.92 -6.09 -8.42
C PHE A 19 -12.95 -5.38 -7.55
N SER A 20 -12.92 -5.67 -6.25
CA SER A 20 -13.68 -4.88 -5.29
C SER A 20 -13.12 -3.47 -5.39
N GLN A 21 -13.90 -2.53 -5.91
CA GLN A 21 -13.52 -1.12 -5.92
C GLN A 21 -13.55 -0.57 -4.49
N SER A 22 -12.76 0.48 -4.23
CA SER A 22 -12.92 1.29 -3.02
C SER A 22 -14.37 1.76 -2.86
N VAL A 23 -14.91 1.60 -1.66
CA VAL A 23 -16.25 2.05 -1.26
C VAL A 23 -16.08 3.29 -0.40
N GLU A 24 -16.59 4.42 -0.88
CA GLU A 24 -16.57 5.67 -0.13
C GLU A 24 -17.63 5.69 0.97
N PHE A 25 -17.40 6.50 2.02
CA PHE A 25 -18.31 6.69 3.15
C PHE A 25 -19.59 7.47 2.79
N GLU A 26 -20.17 7.22 1.61
CA GLU A 26 -21.34 7.90 1.10
C GLU A 26 -22.64 7.16 1.43
N LYS A 27 -23.73 7.91 1.62
CA LYS A 27 -25.03 7.35 2.06
C LYS A 27 -25.54 6.26 1.12
N ASP A 28 -25.33 6.44 -0.18
CA ASP A 28 -25.79 5.53 -1.23
C ASP A 28 -25.13 4.14 -1.13
N ASN A 29 -23.93 4.07 -0.53
CA ASN A 29 -23.22 2.80 -0.32
C ASN A 29 -23.72 2.04 0.92
N PHE A 30 -24.47 2.68 1.81
CA PHE A 30 -24.91 2.12 3.09
C PHE A 30 -26.39 2.38 3.39
N PRO A 31 -27.32 1.88 2.54
CA PRO A 31 -28.75 2.08 2.73
C PRO A 31 -29.21 1.54 4.10
N GLY A 32 -30.02 2.34 4.80
CA GLY A 32 -30.56 2.00 6.12
C GLY A 32 -29.60 2.17 7.30
N LYS A 33 -28.34 2.58 7.09
CA LYS A 33 -27.32 2.72 8.15
C LYS A 33 -26.89 4.17 8.41
N LYS A 34 -27.85 5.11 8.38
CA LYS A 34 -27.56 6.55 8.36
C LYS A 34 -26.79 7.01 9.60
N GLU A 35 -27.20 6.57 10.79
CA GLU A 35 -26.59 7.02 12.04
C GLU A 35 -25.23 6.35 12.28
N GLU A 36 -25.09 5.07 11.93
CA GLU A 36 -23.83 4.34 11.96
C GLU A 36 -22.82 4.94 10.98
N LEU A 37 -23.26 5.29 9.77
CA LEU A 37 -22.42 5.97 8.79
C LEU A 37 -21.94 7.33 9.32
N ARG A 38 -22.84 8.10 9.94
CA ARG A 38 -22.50 9.39 10.53
C ARG A 38 -21.46 9.23 11.65
N ALA A 39 -21.63 8.23 12.51
CA ALA A 39 -20.68 7.94 13.58
C ALA A 39 -19.32 7.49 13.03
N ALA A 40 -19.30 6.59 12.04
CA ALA A 40 -18.08 6.11 11.41
C ALA A 40 -17.33 7.20 10.65
N ARG A 41 -18.06 8.08 9.93
CA ARG A 41 -17.45 9.24 9.25
C ARG A 41 -16.82 10.20 10.25
N LYS A 42 -17.46 10.48 11.38
CA LYS A 42 -16.84 11.30 12.44
C LYS A 42 -15.52 10.72 12.93
N GLN A 43 -15.45 9.40 13.14
CA GLN A 43 -14.20 8.74 13.54
C GLN A 43 -13.15 8.77 12.42
N LEU A 44 -13.58 8.58 11.17
CA LEU A 44 -12.70 8.70 10.01
C LEU A 44 -12.08 10.09 9.92
N ASP A 45 -12.89 11.15 10.04
CA ASP A 45 -12.45 12.55 9.94
C ASP A 45 -11.40 12.86 11.03
N ILE A 46 -11.64 12.46 12.29
CA ILE A 46 -10.68 12.61 13.39
C ILE A 46 -9.38 11.84 13.10
N GLY A 47 -9.52 10.61 12.61
CA GLY A 47 -8.37 9.76 12.28
C GLY A 47 -7.51 10.34 11.15
N ILE A 48 -8.15 10.88 10.11
CA ILE A 48 -7.49 11.54 8.99
C ILE A 48 -6.72 12.77 9.47
N GLU A 49 -7.32 13.61 10.32
CA GLU A 49 -6.67 14.81 10.83
C GLU A 49 -5.32 14.49 11.53
N PHE A 50 -5.33 13.52 12.45
CA PHE A 50 -4.10 13.07 13.09
C PHE A 50 -3.14 12.40 12.11
N TYR A 51 -3.65 11.56 11.20
CA TYR A 51 -2.81 10.90 10.21
C TYR A 51 -2.07 11.91 9.34
N GLU A 52 -2.75 12.94 8.84
CA GLU A 52 -2.18 13.97 7.98
C GLU A 52 -1.10 14.78 8.70
N GLN A 53 -1.29 15.10 9.99
CA GLN A 53 -0.27 15.77 10.78
C GLN A 53 0.99 14.92 10.93
N GLY A 54 0.84 13.66 11.36
CA GLY A 54 1.97 12.74 11.48
C GLY A 54 2.64 12.46 10.13
N ARG A 55 1.84 12.38 9.07
CA ARG A 55 2.33 12.15 7.72
C ARG A 55 3.14 13.31 7.20
N LYS A 56 2.69 14.54 7.43
CA LYS A 56 3.42 15.75 7.07
C LYS A 56 4.79 15.80 7.75
N GLU A 57 4.85 15.55 9.05
CA GLU A 57 6.12 15.48 9.79
C GLU A 57 7.06 14.43 9.19
N PHE A 58 6.54 13.24 8.91
CA PHE A 58 7.29 12.15 8.31
C PHE A 58 7.85 12.54 6.93
N ASP A 59 7.02 13.11 6.05
CA ASP A 59 7.42 13.49 4.69
C ASP A 59 8.45 14.62 4.71
N ASP A 60 8.29 15.61 5.60
CA ASP A 60 9.26 16.70 5.78
C ASP A 60 10.62 16.15 6.24
N PHE A 61 10.64 15.23 7.20
CA PHE A 61 11.86 14.57 7.67
C PHE A 61 12.52 13.70 6.59
N ARG A 62 11.72 12.87 5.92
CA ARG A 62 12.18 11.99 4.83
C ARG A 62 12.80 12.80 3.70
N LYS A 63 12.21 13.95 3.36
CA LYS A 63 12.76 14.86 2.34
C LYS A 63 14.14 15.38 2.72
N GLY A 64 14.38 15.69 4.00
CA GLY A 64 15.70 16.06 4.52
C GLY A 64 16.73 14.95 4.39
N LEU A 65 16.37 13.72 4.80
CA LEU A 65 17.25 12.55 4.61
C LEU A 65 17.62 12.35 3.13
N MET A 66 16.63 12.46 2.26
CA MET A 66 16.80 12.28 0.82
C MET A 66 17.64 13.39 0.19
N SER A 67 17.52 14.65 0.63
CA SER A 67 18.39 15.73 0.14
C SER A 67 19.85 15.51 0.50
N ASP A 68 20.12 14.90 1.64
CA ASP A 68 21.47 14.56 2.11
C ASP A 68 21.99 13.24 1.49
N LYS A 69 21.23 12.65 0.55
CA LYS A 69 21.46 11.32 -0.05
C LYS A 69 21.60 10.20 0.98
N THR A 70 21.05 10.41 2.17
CA THR A 70 20.96 9.39 3.21
C THR A 70 19.73 8.55 2.92
N LEU A 71 19.96 7.34 2.40
CA LEU A 71 18.88 6.43 2.06
C LEU A 71 18.57 5.54 3.27
N PRO A 72 17.39 5.67 3.88
CA PRO A 72 17.04 4.87 5.05
C PRO A 72 16.98 3.40 4.65
N VAL A 73 17.56 2.54 5.47
CA VAL A 73 17.59 1.08 5.28
C VAL A 73 16.72 0.35 6.30
N SER A 74 16.25 1.04 7.33
CA SER A 74 15.38 0.53 8.39
C SER A 74 14.25 1.52 8.72
N THR A 75 13.13 1.01 9.23
CA THR A 75 12.07 1.90 9.76
C THR A 75 12.55 2.75 10.95
N ARG A 76 13.61 2.31 11.65
CA ARG A 76 14.23 3.07 12.75
C ARG A 76 14.95 4.33 12.28
N ASP A 77 15.40 4.37 11.02
CA ASP A 77 16.11 5.52 10.47
C ASP A 77 15.21 6.75 10.34
N TYR A 78 13.88 6.55 10.39
CA TYR A 78 12.89 7.62 10.44
C TYR A 78 12.65 8.20 11.85
N LEU A 79 13.41 7.77 12.85
CA LEU A 79 13.42 8.31 14.22
C LEU A 79 12.04 8.43 14.91
N HIS A 80 11.07 7.59 14.51
CA HIS A 80 9.69 7.66 15.02
C HIS A 80 9.01 9.02 14.80
N VAL A 81 9.41 9.77 13.76
CA VAL A 81 8.75 11.03 13.38
C VAL A 81 7.27 10.77 13.05
N GLY A 82 6.39 11.66 13.51
CA GLY A 82 4.93 11.51 13.35
C GLY A 82 4.27 10.50 14.29
N ASN A 83 5.02 9.76 15.11
CA ASN A 83 4.49 8.63 15.89
C ASN A 83 3.40 9.03 16.91
N GLU A 84 3.50 10.20 17.55
CA GLU A 84 2.46 10.67 18.48
C GLU A 84 1.11 10.88 17.76
N ASN A 85 1.18 11.47 16.58
CA ASN A 85 0.03 11.69 15.70
C ASN A 85 -0.50 10.37 15.13
N PHE A 86 0.38 9.45 14.71
CA PHE A 86 -0.04 8.12 14.24
C PHE A 86 -0.75 7.30 15.32
N LYS A 87 -0.26 7.35 16.57
CA LYS A 87 -0.95 6.72 17.71
C LYS A 87 -2.33 7.32 17.94
N SER A 88 -2.46 8.64 17.82
CA SER A 88 -3.75 9.34 17.97
C SER A 88 -4.72 9.02 16.83
N ALA A 89 -4.21 8.81 15.61
CA ALA A 89 -5.00 8.41 14.45
C ALA A 89 -5.54 6.98 14.53
N GLN A 90 -4.83 6.08 15.21
CA GLN A 90 -5.08 4.64 15.12
C GLN A 90 -6.47 4.22 15.59
N SER A 91 -6.92 4.65 16.77
CA SER A 91 -8.22 4.22 17.32
C SER A 91 -9.40 4.73 16.48
N PRO A 92 -9.47 6.03 16.11
CA PRO A 92 -10.54 6.52 15.23
C PRO A 92 -10.56 5.84 13.85
N LEU A 93 -9.39 5.63 13.23
CA LEU A 93 -9.30 4.92 11.94
C LEU A 93 -9.77 3.46 12.06
N MET A 94 -9.42 2.77 13.14
CA MET A 94 -9.89 1.40 13.39
C MET A 94 -11.40 1.35 13.62
N ASP A 95 -12.01 2.35 14.25
CA ASP A 95 -13.47 2.43 14.40
C ASP A 95 -14.18 2.67 13.06
N ALA A 96 -13.63 3.52 12.21
CA ALA A 96 -14.11 3.67 10.83
C ALA A 96 -13.96 2.37 10.01
N GLN A 97 -12.85 1.65 10.20
CA GLN A 97 -12.56 0.39 9.48
C GLN A 97 -13.55 -0.72 9.82
N LYS A 98 -14.04 -0.77 11.07
CA LYS A 98 -15.09 -1.73 11.48
C LYS A 98 -16.39 -1.54 10.68
N PHE A 99 -16.70 -0.31 10.29
CA PHE A 99 -17.91 0.00 9.51
C PHE A 99 -17.70 -0.24 8.01
N ASN A 100 -16.57 0.21 7.46
CA ASN A 100 -16.28 0.11 6.03
C ASN A 100 -14.83 -0.32 5.76
N PRO A 101 -14.54 -1.63 5.78
CA PRO A 101 -13.22 -2.16 5.48
C PRO A 101 -12.87 -2.11 3.98
N LYS A 102 -13.83 -1.71 3.12
CA LYS A 102 -13.63 -1.64 1.67
C LYS A 102 -13.22 -0.26 1.19
N ASN A 103 -12.60 0.58 2.02
CA ASN A 103 -12.10 1.89 1.61
C ASN A 103 -10.57 1.85 1.42
N ALA A 104 -10.07 2.13 0.22
CA ALA A 104 -8.65 1.98 -0.10
C ALA A 104 -7.77 2.94 0.71
N LYS A 105 -8.17 4.21 0.79
CA LYS A 105 -7.44 5.25 1.53
C LYS A 105 -7.37 4.97 3.03
N LEU A 106 -8.46 4.49 3.62
CA LEU A 106 -8.48 4.06 5.04
C LEU A 106 -7.53 2.89 5.29
N ASN A 107 -7.58 1.86 4.45
CA ASN A 107 -6.65 0.73 4.54
C ASN A 107 -5.20 1.19 4.35
N TYR A 108 -4.93 2.14 3.45
CA TYR A 108 -3.59 2.70 3.28
C TYR A 108 -3.09 3.36 4.58
N MET A 109 -3.90 4.23 5.18
CA MET A 109 -3.50 4.96 6.40
C MET A 109 -3.19 3.99 7.55
N LEU A 110 -4.06 3.00 7.78
CA LEU A 110 -3.83 1.95 8.78
C LEU A 110 -2.59 1.11 8.45
N GLY A 111 -2.43 0.71 7.19
CA GLY A 111 -1.28 -0.06 6.73
C GLY A 111 0.04 0.68 6.91
N PHE A 112 0.06 1.98 6.62
CA PHE A 112 1.21 2.85 6.84
C PHE A 112 1.55 2.94 8.33
N ILE A 113 0.57 3.23 9.20
CA ILE A 113 0.79 3.29 10.65
C ILE A 113 1.37 1.95 11.16
N ARG A 114 0.72 0.83 10.79
CA ARG A 114 1.16 -0.51 11.18
C ARG A 114 2.55 -0.86 10.66
N PHE A 115 2.92 -0.38 9.48
CA PHE A 115 4.24 -0.58 8.92
C PHE A 115 5.32 0.07 9.81
N PHE A 116 5.11 1.29 10.30
CA PHE A 116 6.08 1.94 11.18
C PHE A 116 6.14 1.36 12.60
N GLU A 117 5.06 0.74 13.08
CA GLU A 117 5.04 0.01 14.35
C GLU A 117 5.73 -1.36 14.24
N ALA A 118 5.35 -2.14 13.24
CA ALA A 118 5.77 -3.52 13.06
C ALA A 118 5.74 -3.90 11.56
N PRO A 119 6.82 -3.60 10.81
CA PRO A 119 6.79 -3.65 9.34
C PRO A 119 6.67 -5.07 8.74
N ALA A 120 7.01 -6.11 9.52
CA ALA A 120 6.82 -7.51 9.13
C ALA A 120 5.49 -8.11 9.65
N SER A 121 4.61 -7.31 10.26
CA SER A 121 3.35 -7.81 10.82
C SER A 121 2.34 -8.20 9.73
N LYS A 122 1.47 -9.17 10.06
CA LYS A 122 0.33 -9.53 9.21
C LYS A 122 -0.65 -8.38 9.01
N GLU A 123 -0.77 -7.49 10.00
CA GLU A 123 -1.63 -6.31 9.93
C GLU A 123 -1.12 -5.31 8.89
N ALA A 124 0.17 -4.94 8.93
CA ALA A 124 0.76 -4.03 7.94
C ALA A 124 0.60 -4.59 6.52
N LEU A 125 0.95 -5.86 6.32
CA LEU A 125 0.82 -6.52 5.04
C LEU A 125 -0.65 -6.56 4.56
N GLY A 126 -1.57 -6.93 5.46
CA GLY A 126 -2.99 -7.04 5.16
C GLY A 126 -3.59 -5.72 4.71
N PHE A 127 -3.42 -4.66 5.51
CA PHE A 127 -3.97 -3.34 5.19
C PHE A 127 -3.37 -2.73 3.92
N LEU A 128 -2.05 -2.80 3.72
CA LEU A 128 -1.42 -2.30 2.49
C LEU A 128 -1.84 -3.11 1.25
N SER A 129 -1.99 -4.43 1.39
CA SER A 129 -2.50 -5.28 0.30
C SER A 129 -3.95 -4.97 -0.04
N ASP A 130 -4.79 -4.73 0.98
CA ASP A 130 -6.19 -4.37 0.82
C ASP A 130 -6.33 -3.00 0.14
N ALA A 131 -5.54 -2.01 0.56
CA ALA A 131 -5.48 -0.71 -0.08
C ALA A 131 -5.15 -0.84 -1.58
N PHE A 132 -4.09 -1.56 -1.92
CA PHE A 132 -3.65 -1.72 -3.32
C PHE A 132 -4.66 -2.50 -4.14
N ARG A 133 -5.32 -3.51 -3.56
CA ARG A 133 -6.34 -4.30 -4.25
C ARG A 133 -7.60 -3.47 -4.54
N LEU A 134 -8.00 -2.60 -3.61
CA LEU A 134 -9.22 -1.80 -3.71
C LEU A 134 -9.06 -0.61 -4.67
N ASP A 135 -7.91 0.04 -4.60
CA ASP A 135 -7.51 1.10 -5.53
C ASP A 135 -5.97 1.20 -5.56
N PRO A 136 -5.32 0.65 -6.61
CA PRO A 136 -3.87 0.74 -6.75
C PRO A 136 -3.35 2.18 -6.71
N GLU A 137 -4.13 3.13 -7.24
CA GLU A 137 -3.72 4.53 -7.41
C GLU A 137 -4.10 5.41 -6.22
N THR A 138 -4.64 4.83 -5.13
CA THR A 138 -5.07 5.60 -3.95
C THR A 138 -3.95 6.46 -3.39
N GLU A 139 -2.71 5.98 -3.45
CA GLU A 139 -1.52 6.68 -2.97
C GLU A 139 -0.30 6.35 -3.82
N GLN A 140 0.51 7.37 -4.10
CA GLN A 140 1.63 7.25 -5.02
C GLN A 140 2.67 6.23 -4.52
N ASP A 141 2.98 6.28 -3.23
CA ASP A 141 4.03 5.51 -2.56
C ASP A 141 3.54 4.20 -1.92
N LEU A 142 2.24 3.89 -2.01
CA LEU A 142 1.69 2.61 -1.52
C LEU A 142 2.49 1.38 -1.99
N PRO A 143 2.88 1.24 -3.28
CA PRO A 143 3.63 0.07 -3.72
C PRO A 143 5.04 0.00 -3.11
N TYR A 144 5.62 1.15 -2.72
CA TYR A 144 6.90 1.16 -2.03
C TYR A 144 6.80 0.52 -0.64
N TRP A 145 5.82 0.95 0.16
CA TRP A 145 5.59 0.40 1.50
C TRP A 145 5.20 -1.07 1.45
N LEU A 146 4.34 -1.44 0.50
CA LEU A 146 3.93 -2.82 0.29
C LEU A 146 5.11 -3.71 -0.13
N GLY A 147 5.96 -3.23 -1.06
CA GLY A 147 7.18 -3.93 -1.47
C GLY A 147 8.14 -4.17 -0.30
N TRP A 148 8.33 -3.17 0.56
CA TRP A 148 9.17 -3.31 1.76
C TRP A 148 8.58 -4.27 2.78
N CYS A 149 7.26 -4.22 2.99
CA CYS A 149 6.57 -5.17 3.84
C CYS A 149 6.76 -6.62 3.34
N HIS A 150 6.64 -6.86 2.03
CA HIS A 150 6.92 -8.16 1.42
C HIS A 150 8.39 -8.59 1.58
N GLN A 151 9.34 -7.68 1.38
CA GLN A 151 10.77 -7.96 1.55
C GLN A 151 11.05 -8.47 2.98
N LEU A 152 10.52 -7.79 3.99
CA LEU A 152 10.71 -8.16 5.40
C LEU A 152 10.01 -9.47 5.77
N ASN A 153 9.05 -9.92 4.95
CA ASN A 153 8.40 -11.22 5.05
C ASN A 153 9.04 -12.28 4.15
N VAL A 154 10.21 -12.02 3.53
CA VAL A 154 10.93 -12.97 2.66
C VAL A 154 10.13 -13.32 1.38
N ASN A 155 9.11 -12.52 1.06
CA ASN A 155 8.31 -12.63 -0.17
C ASN A 155 8.99 -11.85 -1.29
N TRP A 156 10.16 -12.34 -1.72
CA TRP A 156 11.07 -11.59 -2.58
C TRP A 156 10.47 -11.22 -3.94
N ASP A 157 9.70 -12.12 -4.54
CA ASP A 157 9.09 -11.89 -5.86
C ASP A 157 8.02 -10.79 -5.81
N GLU A 158 7.20 -10.80 -4.77
CA GLU A 158 6.23 -9.74 -4.50
C GLU A 158 6.92 -8.41 -4.18
N ALA A 159 8.00 -8.42 -3.40
CA ALA A 159 8.78 -7.22 -3.12
C ALA A 159 9.32 -6.59 -4.41
N ILE A 160 9.95 -7.39 -5.27
CA ILE A 160 10.46 -6.95 -6.58
C ILE A 160 9.32 -6.40 -7.45
N LYS A 161 8.17 -7.10 -7.49
CA LYS A 161 6.99 -6.66 -8.24
C LYS A 161 6.54 -5.26 -7.80
N TYR A 162 6.30 -5.05 -6.51
CA TYR A 162 5.75 -3.78 -6.03
C TYR A 162 6.76 -2.62 -6.10
N TYR A 163 8.04 -2.88 -5.89
CA TYR A 163 9.07 -1.88 -6.15
C TYR A 163 9.15 -1.48 -7.63
N ASN A 164 8.98 -2.42 -8.57
CA ASN A 164 8.90 -2.07 -9.99
C ASN A 164 7.64 -1.25 -10.33
N VAL A 165 6.50 -1.53 -9.69
CA VAL A 165 5.28 -0.70 -9.84
C VAL A 165 5.56 0.74 -9.37
N TYR A 166 6.17 0.91 -8.20
CA TYR A 166 6.53 2.24 -7.69
C TYR A 166 7.52 2.95 -8.61
N LEU A 167 8.59 2.28 -9.04
CA LEU A 167 9.56 2.81 -9.99
C LEU A 167 8.89 3.26 -11.31
N GLY A 168 7.95 2.46 -11.82
CA GLY A 168 7.15 2.82 -13.00
C GLY A 168 6.39 4.13 -12.83
N ARG A 169 5.78 4.36 -11.65
CA ARG A 169 5.07 5.61 -11.32
C ARG A 169 6.02 6.81 -11.28
N LEU A 170 7.17 6.67 -10.63
CA LEU A 170 8.15 7.76 -10.54
C LEU A 170 8.73 8.14 -11.91
N ASN A 171 8.93 7.15 -12.78
CA ASN A 171 9.45 7.36 -14.14
C ASN A 171 8.50 8.12 -15.07
N LEU A 172 7.26 8.41 -14.65
CA LEU A 172 6.38 9.37 -15.35
C LEU A 172 6.91 10.81 -15.24
N LYS A 173 7.66 11.13 -14.18
CA LYS A 173 8.26 12.45 -13.94
C LYS A 173 9.68 12.30 -13.36
N PRO A 174 10.63 11.71 -14.10
CA PRO A 174 11.90 11.26 -13.54
C PRO A 174 12.77 12.39 -13.00
N LYS A 175 12.66 13.60 -13.56
CA LYS A 175 13.36 14.79 -13.05
C LYS A 175 12.84 15.23 -11.67
N SER A 176 11.54 15.05 -11.41
CA SER A 176 10.92 15.43 -10.15
C SER A 176 11.19 14.42 -9.03
N PHE A 177 11.53 13.18 -9.38
CA PHE A 177 11.65 12.07 -8.45
C PHE A 177 13.02 11.37 -8.54
N ALA A 178 14.07 12.09 -8.93
CA ALA A 178 15.37 11.49 -9.20
C ALA A 178 15.96 10.77 -7.97
N VAL A 179 15.75 11.32 -6.77
CA VAL A 179 16.24 10.73 -5.52
C VAL A 179 15.43 9.50 -5.13
N GLU A 180 14.11 9.56 -5.25
CA GLU A 180 13.23 8.42 -4.98
C GLU A 180 13.44 7.27 -5.97
N ILE A 181 13.77 7.58 -7.23
CA ILE A 181 14.17 6.60 -8.23
C ILE A 181 15.46 5.90 -7.81
N GLU A 182 16.47 6.66 -7.38
CA GLU A 182 17.74 6.10 -6.89
C GLU A 182 17.50 5.20 -5.66
N ASP A 183 16.66 5.62 -4.72
CA ASP A 183 16.28 4.85 -3.53
C ASP A 183 15.63 3.52 -3.89
N VAL A 184 14.57 3.53 -4.70
CA VAL A 184 13.87 2.28 -5.07
C VAL A 184 14.76 1.36 -5.91
N GLN A 185 15.64 1.89 -6.75
CA GLN A 185 16.60 1.09 -7.51
C GLN A 185 17.60 0.37 -6.59
N LYS A 186 18.13 1.05 -5.58
CA LYS A 186 19.00 0.42 -4.58
C LYS A 186 18.26 -0.65 -3.78
N ARG A 187 16.99 -0.40 -3.42
CA ARG A 187 16.15 -1.41 -2.76
C ARG A 187 15.90 -2.63 -3.64
N LEU A 188 15.58 -2.43 -4.92
CA LEU A 188 15.45 -3.53 -5.89
C LEU A 188 16.72 -4.36 -5.97
N GLN A 189 17.88 -3.71 -6.06
CA GLN A 189 19.17 -4.41 -6.06
C GLN A 189 19.37 -5.23 -4.78
N ASN A 190 19.10 -4.65 -3.60
CA ASN A 190 19.24 -5.33 -2.32
C ASN A 190 18.33 -6.58 -2.24
N VAL A 191 17.05 -6.46 -2.60
CA VAL A 191 16.11 -7.60 -2.59
C VAL A 191 16.57 -8.72 -3.52
N ILE A 192 17.06 -8.39 -4.71
CA ILE A 192 17.56 -9.38 -5.67
C ILE A 192 18.78 -10.12 -5.10
N MET A 193 19.69 -9.40 -4.46
CA MET A 193 20.85 -9.99 -3.80
C MET A 193 20.45 -10.87 -2.60
N GLU A 194 19.53 -10.40 -1.76
CA GLU A 194 18.99 -11.17 -0.62
C GLU A 194 18.36 -12.49 -1.09
N LYS A 195 17.53 -12.44 -2.14
CA LYS A 195 16.94 -13.63 -2.78
C LYS A 195 18.00 -14.62 -3.25
N TYR A 196 19.01 -14.13 -3.98
CA TYR A 196 20.09 -14.97 -4.52
C TYR A 196 20.92 -15.63 -3.42
N LEU A 197 21.26 -14.89 -2.36
CA LEU A 197 22.04 -15.42 -1.23
C LEU A 197 21.29 -16.55 -0.51
N VAL A 198 19.98 -16.38 -0.29
CA VAL A 198 19.16 -17.43 0.35
C VAL A 198 19.04 -18.67 -0.55
N GLN A 199 18.91 -18.49 -1.87
CA GLN A 199 18.84 -19.62 -2.80
C GLN A 199 20.17 -20.39 -2.86
N SER A 200 21.29 -19.69 -2.99
CA SER A 200 22.61 -20.34 -3.07
C SER A 200 22.97 -21.10 -1.78
N GLN A 201 22.59 -20.59 -0.61
CA GLN A 201 22.74 -21.32 0.65
C GLN A 201 21.91 -22.60 0.69
N LYS A 202 20.67 -22.58 0.19
CA LYS A 202 19.82 -23.78 0.10
C LYS A 202 20.42 -24.83 -0.84
N GLU A 203 20.96 -24.40 -1.97
CA GLU A 203 21.61 -25.29 -2.94
C GLU A 203 22.88 -25.94 -2.35
N TYR A 204 23.69 -25.17 -1.62
CA TYR A 204 24.87 -25.70 -0.93
C TYR A 204 24.52 -26.79 0.11
N LEU A 205 23.44 -26.58 0.89
CA LEU A 205 22.97 -27.54 1.89
C LEU A 205 22.41 -28.84 1.30
N LEU A 206 22.08 -28.87 0.01
CA LEU A 206 21.58 -30.07 -0.68
C LEU A 206 22.70 -30.95 -1.26
N ILE A 207 23.94 -30.46 -1.26
CA ILE A 207 25.12 -31.14 -1.85
C ILE A 207 26.01 -31.77 -0.76
N ILE A 208 25.73 -31.49 0.52
CA ILE A 208 26.39 -32.11 1.70
C ILE A 208 25.53 -33.23 2.30
#